data_AF-A0A225UD52-F1
#
_entry.id   AF-A0A225UD52-F1
#
_cell.length_a   1.000
_cell.length_b   1.000
_cell.length_c   1.000
_cell.angle_alpha   90.00
_cell.angle_beta   90.00
_cell.angle_gamma   90.00
#
_symmetry.space_group_name_H-M   'P 1'
#
loop_
_entity.id
_entity.type
_entity.pdbx_description
1 polymer ?
#
loop_
_entity_poly.entity_id
_entity_poly.type
_entity_poly.pdbx_seq_one_letter_code
_entity_poly.pdbx_strand_id
1 'polypeptide(L)'
;DIINKAETLGSVRGWDSSFIPFAANVDGGALIADTSSRNAVFEFNEDGKSSSPLAPTLLEYLETYRNRLLSGKFDFVEDVGLVERSRK
;
A
#
# COMPACT_ATOMS: atom_id res chain seq x y z
N ASP A 1 -9.78 -5.13 -9.24
CA ASP A 1 -9.67 -3.86 -9.97
C ASP A 1 -9.51 -2.74 -8.95
N ILE A 2 -8.46 -1.93 -9.07
CA ILE A 2 -8.19 -0.82 -8.13
C ILE A 2 -9.23 0.30 -8.26
N ILE A 3 -9.88 0.44 -9.44
CA ILE A 3 -10.91 1.45 -9.68
C ILE A 3 -12.14 1.18 -8.80
N ASN A 4 -12.66 -0.04 -8.84
CA ASN A 4 -13.81 -0.43 -8.00
C ASN A 4 -13.49 -0.34 -6.49
N LYS A 5 -12.24 -0.61 -6.12
CA LYS A 5 -11.78 -0.44 -4.73
C LYS A 5 -11.72 1.03 -4.34
N ALA A 6 -11.27 1.92 -5.23
CA ALA A 6 -11.27 3.37 -4.99
C ALA A 6 -12.69 3.91 -4.73
N GLU A 7 -13.69 3.46 -5.50
CA GLU A 7 -15.10 3.84 -5.27
C GLU A 7 -15.60 3.38 -3.89
N THR A 8 -15.23 2.16 -3.48
CA THR A 8 -15.58 1.63 -2.16
C THR A 8 -14.93 2.44 -1.04
N LEU A 9 -13.64 2.77 -1.18
CA LEU A 9 -12.88 3.59 -0.23
C LEU A 9 -13.46 5.00 -0.09
N GLY A 10 -14.04 5.55 -1.16
CA GLY A 10 -14.73 6.84 -1.14
C GLY A 10 -15.91 6.92 -0.16
N SER A 11 -16.47 5.77 0.24
CA SER A 11 -17.55 5.69 1.24
C SER A 11 -17.04 5.58 2.69
N VAL A 12 -15.74 5.35 2.89
CA VAL A 12 -15.14 5.15 4.21
C VAL A 12 -14.89 6.49 4.89
N ARG A 13 -15.13 6.52 6.21
CA ARG A 13 -14.95 7.73 7.02
C ARG A 13 -13.51 8.23 6.94
N GLY A 14 -13.36 9.54 6.72
CA GLY A 14 -12.05 10.19 6.65
C GLY A 14 -11.37 10.07 5.29
N TRP A 15 -12.05 9.52 4.27
CA TRP A 15 -11.62 9.63 2.89
C TRP A 15 -11.52 11.10 2.47
N ASP A 16 -10.50 11.42 1.67
CA ASP A 16 -10.25 12.75 1.12
C ASP A 16 -9.92 12.62 -0.38
N SER A 17 -10.37 13.58 -1.19
CA SER A 17 -10.12 13.60 -2.64
C SER A 17 -8.64 13.70 -3.02
N SER A 18 -7.77 14.09 -2.08
CA SER A 18 -6.31 14.12 -2.26
C SER A 18 -5.66 12.74 -2.14
N PHE A 19 -6.39 11.70 -1.73
CA PHE A 19 -5.88 10.34 -1.59
C PHE A 19 -5.99 9.58 -2.90
N ILE A 20 -4.85 9.11 -3.41
CA ILE A 20 -4.77 8.31 -4.63
C ILE A 20 -4.44 6.86 -4.24
N PRO A 21 -5.39 5.92 -4.33
CA PRO A 21 -5.13 4.51 -4.04
C PRO A 21 -4.31 3.89 -5.17
N PHE A 22 -3.26 3.15 -4.82
CA PHE A 22 -2.38 2.51 -5.81
C PHE A 22 -2.17 1.00 -5.59
N ALA A 23 -2.58 0.47 -4.44
CA ALA A 23 -2.64 -0.96 -4.18
C ALA A 23 -3.77 -1.24 -3.17
N ALA A 24 -4.44 -2.38 -3.30
CA ALA A 24 -5.51 -2.79 -2.38
C ALA A 24 -5.39 -4.27 -2.05
N ASN A 25 -5.74 -4.64 -0.82
CA ASN A 25 -5.83 -6.03 -0.39
C ASN A 25 -7.27 -6.58 -0.58
N VAL A 26 -7.43 -7.88 -0.32
CA VAL A 26 -8.72 -8.57 -0.44
C VAL A 26 -9.75 -8.04 0.58
N ASP A 27 -9.28 -7.63 1.75
CA ASP A 27 -10.10 -7.12 2.86
C ASP A 27 -10.62 -5.69 2.64
N GLY A 28 -10.22 -5.03 1.55
CA GLY A 28 -10.68 -3.68 1.21
C GLY A 28 -9.84 -2.54 1.77
N GLY A 29 -8.76 -2.85 2.49
CA GLY A 29 -7.71 -1.89 2.79
C GLY A 29 -6.87 -1.55 1.56
N ALA A 30 -6.26 -0.37 1.57
CA ALA A 30 -5.45 0.12 0.49
C ALA A 30 -4.22 0.89 0.96
N LEU A 31 -3.22 0.91 0.10
CA LEU A 31 -2.15 1.89 0.15
C LEU A 31 -2.57 3.10 -0.66
N ILE A 32 -2.47 4.28 -0.05
CA ILE A 32 -2.80 5.56 -0.66
C ILE A 32 -1.55 6.45 -0.72
N ALA A 33 -1.44 7.25 -1.77
CA ALA A 33 -0.56 8.41 -1.83
C ALA A 33 -1.38 9.67 -1.51
N ASP A 34 -0.99 10.39 -0.46
CA ASP A 34 -1.63 11.64 -0.06
C ASP A 34 -0.99 12.82 -0.79
N THR A 35 -1.68 13.34 -1.82
CA THR A 35 -1.17 14.44 -2.66
C THR A 35 -1.06 15.76 -1.91
N SER A 36 -1.77 15.93 -0.79
CA SER A 36 -1.63 17.10 0.10
C SER A 36 -0.34 17.05 0.95
N SER A 37 0.28 15.87 1.06
CA SER A 37 1.42 15.58 1.93
C SER A 37 2.67 15.14 1.13
N ARG A 38 2.99 15.81 0.02
CA ARG A 38 4.11 15.46 -0.88
C ARG A 38 4.06 14.02 -1.39
N ASN A 39 2.86 13.47 -1.61
CA ASN A 39 2.64 12.08 -1.98
C ASN A 39 3.19 11.08 -0.96
N ALA A 40 3.17 11.42 0.34
CA ALA A 40 3.47 10.47 1.40
C ALA A 40 2.51 9.27 1.34
N VAL A 41 3.03 8.09 1.67
CA VAL A 41 2.28 6.83 1.57
C VAL A 41 1.70 6.45 2.92
N PHE A 42 0.42 6.11 2.96
CA PHE A 42 -0.29 5.66 4.16
C PHE A 42 -1.07 4.38 3.88
N GLU A 43 -1.39 3.67 4.95
CA GLU A 43 -2.47 2.68 4.92
C GLU A 43 -3.80 3.41 5.10
N PHE A 44 -4.81 2.93 4.39
CA PHE A 44 -6.18 3.39 4.54
C PHE A 44 -7.11 2.17 4.55
N ASN A 45 -7.93 2.06 5.58
CA ASN A 45 -8.90 0.97 5.74
C ASN A 45 -10.18 1.53 6.40
N GLU A 46 -11.04 0.66 6.93
CA GLU A 46 -12.30 1.04 7.59
C GLU A 46 -12.13 2.02 8.77
N ASP A 47 -10.97 2.03 9.42
CA ASP A 47 -10.61 2.96 10.50
C ASP A 47 -10.08 4.31 9.97
N GLY A 48 -9.90 4.43 8.66
CA GLY A 48 -9.40 5.60 7.96
C GLY A 48 -7.89 5.55 7.69
N LYS A 49 -7.28 6.73 7.53
CA LYS A 49 -5.84 6.89 7.24
C LYS A 49 -5.00 6.59 8.48
N SER A 50 -3.92 5.82 8.33
CA SER A 50 -2.95 5.56 9.40
C SER A 50 -2.36 6.86 9.96
N SER A 51 -2.03 6.85 11.27
CA SER A 51 -1.53 8.05 11.96
C SER A 51 -0.13 8.48 11.53
N SER A 52 0.68 7.53 11.03
CA SER A 52 2.04 7.76 10.55
C SER A 52 2.18 7.27 9.10
N PRO A 53 2.98 7.97 8.28
CA PRO A 53 3.26 7.52 6.93
C PRO A 53 4.20 6.30 6.93
N LEU A 54 4.01 5.41 5.97
CA LEU A 54 4.94 4.33 5.65
C LEU A 54 6.20 4.84 4.95
N ALA A 55 6.07 5.94 4.20
CA ALA A 55 7.18 6.63 3.54
C ALA A 55 6.80 8.11 3.29
N PRO A 56 7.77 9.03 3.26
CA PRO A 56 7.50 10.46 3.06
C PRO A 56 7.18 10.81 1.60
N THR A 57 7.45 9.92 0.65
CA THR A 57 7.06 10.04 -0.77
C THR A 57 6.74 8.68 -1.38
N LEU A 58 5.92 8.66 -2.44
CA LEU A 58 5.64 7.46 -3.21
C LEU A 58 6.90 6.85 -3.85
N LEU A 59 7.84 7.68 -4.30
CA LEU A 59 9.10 7.20 -4.88
C LEU A 59 9.90 6.40 -3.85
N GLU A 60 10.11 6.96 -2.66
CA GLU A 60 10.87 6.29 -1.59
C GLU A 60 10.21 4.98 -1.15
N TYR A 61 8.87 4.95 -1.10
CA TYR A 61 8.13 3.71 -0.84
C TYR A 61 8.43 2.64 -1.89
N LEU A 62 8.30 2.98 -3.17
CA LEU A 62 8.51 2.05 -4.28
C LEU A 62 9.97 1.58 -4.39
N GLU A 63 10.94 2.48 -4.16
CA GLU A 63 12.35 2.13 -4.14
C GLU A 63 12.68 1.18 -2.99
N THR A 64 12.16 1.46 -1.79
CA THR A 64 12.34 0.60 -0.62
C THR A 64 11.71 -0.77 -0.85
N TYR A 65 10.49 -0.80 -1.39
CA TYR A 65 9.79 -2.05 -1.73
C TYR A 65 10.57 -2.86 -2.77
N ARG A 66 11.00 -2.24 -3.88
CA ARG A 66 11.86 -2.87 -4.89
C ARG A 66 13.14 -3.44 -4.27
N ASN A 67 13.83 -2.66 -3.45
CA ASN A 67 15.07 -3.09 -2.81
C ASN A 67 14.83 -4.28 -1.87
N ARG A 68 13.68 -4.33 -1.18
CA ARG A 68 13.28 -5.51 -0.38
C ARG A 68 13.09 -6.73 -1.28
N LEU A 69 12.34 -6.62 -2.38
CA LEU A 69 12.14 -7.72 -3.32
C LEU A 69 13.46 -8.27 -3.88
N LEU A 70 14.41 -7.38 -4.20
CA LEU A 70 15.73 -7.72 -4.73
C LEU A 70 16.75 -8.16 -3.67
N SER A 71 16.39 -8.16 -2.38
CA SER A 71 17.32 -8.45 -1.29
C SER A 71 17.77 -9.92 -1.19
N GLY A 72 17.22 -10.80 -2.04
CA GLY A 72 17.43 -12.25 -1.95
C GLY A 72 16.77 -12.88 -0.72
N LYS A 73 15.85 -12.17 -0.05
CA LYS A 73 15.09 -12.67 1.10
C LYS A 73 13.71 -13.20 0.75
N PHE A 74 13.33 -13.16 -0.52
CA PHE A 74 12.02 -13.60 -0.99
C PHE A 74 12.16 -14.72 -2.00
N ASP A 75 11.21 -15.65 -1.96
CA ASP A 75 10.98 -16.67 -2.97
C ASP A 75 9.56 -16.56 -3.50
N PHE A 76 9.35 -17.01 -4.74
CA PHE A 76 8.02 -17.16 -5.30
C PHE A 76 7.62 -18.64 -5.23
N VAL A 77 6.49 -18.92 -4.60
CA VAL A 77 5.90 -20.26 -4.50
C VAL A 77 4.64 -20.27 -5.35
N GLU A 78 4.55 -21.21 -6.29
CA GLU A 78 3.35 -21.40 -7.11
C GLU A 78 2.12 -21.61 -6.22
N ASP A 79 0.97 -21.08 -6.64
CA ASP A 79 -0.31 -21.07 -5.89
C ASP A 79 -0.32 -20.35 -4.52
N VAL A 80 0.80 -19.82 -4.06
CA VAL A 80 0.90 -19.04 -2.80
C VAL A 80 1.29 -17.59 -3.07
N GLY A 81 2.26 -17.38 -3.96
CA GLY A 81 2.82 -16.07 -4.28
C GLY A 81 4.18 -15.81 -3.64
N LEU A 82 4.46 -14.53 -3.38
CA LEU A 82 5.74 -14.10 -2.82
C LEU A 82 5.79 -14.36 -1.32
N VAL A 83 6.80 -15.10 -0.86
CA VAL A 83 7.02 -15.44 0.55
C VAL A 83 8.40 -15.01 1.01
N GLU A 84 8.53 -14.64 2.29
CA GLU A 84 9.85 -14.41 2.90
C GLU A 84 10.55 -15.75 3.16
N ARG A 85 11.83 -15.85 2.81
CA ARG A 85 12.67 -17.01 3.12
C ARG A 85 12.81 -17.15 4.63
N SER A 86 12.50 -18.34 5.13
CA SER A 86 12.96 -18.76 6.45
C SER A 86 14.49 -18.78 6.44
N ARG A 87 15.13 -18.03 7.36
CA ARG A 87 16.57 -18.21 7.60
C ARG A 87 16.78 -19.64 8.08
N LYS A 88 17.46 -20.46 7.27
CA LYS A 88 18.08 -21.70 7.75
C LYS A 88 19.40 -21.36 8.43
#